data_AF-A0A954W056-F1
#
_entry.id   AF-A0A954W056-F1
#
_cell.length_a   1.000
_cell.length_b   1.000
_cell.length_c   1.000
_cell.angle_alpha   90.00
_cell.angle_beta   90.00
_cell.angle_gamma   90.00
#
_symmetry.space_group_name_H-M   'P 1'
#
loop_
_entity.id
_entity.type
_entity.pdbx_description
1 polymer ?
#
loop_
_entity_poly.entity_id
_entity_poly.type
_entity_poly.pdbx_seq_one_letter_code
_entity_poly.pdbx_strand_id
1 'polypeptide(L)'
;MNKPKRILYCHCAYAKVIPADVKQGVLEQLSASDAAFDCVADLCEMSAKKDPVLHQIANAGDVQIVACYPRAVKWLFSAAGAPLPDSDVHIHNMRTESADQIVAKLLDQNEVLPTQDQT
;
A
#
# COMPACT_ATOMS: atom_id res chain seq x y z
N MET A 1 -4.81 21.04 6.74
CA MET A 1 -4.16 20.79 5.44
C MET A 1 -4.12 19.27 5.27
N ASN A 2 -4.94 18.69 4.42
CA ASN A 2 -4.99 17.23 4.22
C ASN A 2 -3.78 16.84 3.38
N LYS A 3 -2.84 16.05 3.93
CA LYS A 3 -1.71 15.55 3.14
C LYS A 3 -2.24 14.57 2.08
N PRO A 4 -1.71 14.57 0.85
CA PRO A 4 -2.13 13.61 -0.16
C PRO A 4 -1.80 12.19 0.30
N LYS A 5 -2.83 11.35 0.37
CA LYS A 5 -2.74 9.94 0.75
C LYS A 5 -2.00 9.16 -0.34
N ARG A 6 -0.95 8.43 0.04
CA ARG A 6 -0.19 7.56 -0.87
C ARG A 6 -0.53 6.09 -0.62
N ILE A 7 -0.94 5.38 -1.66
CA ILE A 7 -1.22 3.93 -1.58
C ILE A 7 -0.05 3.16 -2.21
N LEU A 8 0.49 2.20 -1.48
CA LEU A 8 1.54 1.30 -1.95
C LEU A 8 1.04 -0.14 -1.87
N TYR A 9 1.00 -0.83 -3.00
CA TYR A 9 0.64 -2.23 -3.10
C TYR A 9 1.88 -3.09 -3.39
N CYS A 10 2.08 -4.14 -2.60
CA CYS A 10 3.12 -5.15 -2.81
C CYS A 10 2.53 -6.44 -3.35
N HIS A 11 2.95 -6.86 -4.55
CA HIS A 11 2.42 -8.07 -5.20
C HIS A 11 2.93 -9.38 -4.58
N CYS A 12 4.01 -9.34 -3.80
CA CYS A 12 4.64 -10.50 -3.19
C CYS A 12 4.90 -11.62 -4.22
N ALA A 13 5.56 -11.26 -5.33
CA ALA A 13 5.84 -12.18 -6.43
C ALA A 13 6.87 -13.25 -6.03
N TYR A 14 7.81 -12.92 -5.14
CA TYR A 14 8.86 -13.80 -4.68
C TYR A 14 8.42 -14.72 -3.53
N ALA A 15 8.03 -14.15 -2.38
CA ALA A 15 7.80 -14.93 -1.17
C ALA A 15 6.47 -15.73 -1.19
N LYS A 16 5.48 -15.28 -1.99
CA LYS A 16 4.20 -15.96 -2.22
C LYS A 16 3.46 -16.35 -0.92
N VAL A 17 3.57 -15.53 0.11
CA VAL A 17 2.95 -15.76 1.43
C VAL A 17 1.52 -15.22 1.54
N ILE A 18 1.04 -14.58 0.48
CA ILE A 18 -0.29 -13.96 0.39
C ILE A 18 -1.18 -14.86 -0.47
N PRO A 19 -2.43 -15.15 -0.05
CA PRO A 19 -3.40 -15.86 -0.88
C PRO A 19 -3.56 -15.20 -2.25
N ALA A 20 -3.58 -16.02 -3.31
CA ALA A 20 -3.56 -15.52 -4.69
C ALA A 20 -4.82 -14.71 -5.03
N ASP A 21 -5.98 -15.18 -4.57
CA ASP A 21 -7.28 -14.54 -4.69
C ASP A 21 -7.31 -13.17 -4.01
N VAL A 22 -6.75 -13.05 -2.80
CA VAL A 22 -6.72 -11.77 -2.07
C VAL A 22 -5.85 -10.75 -2.82
N LYS A 23 -4.62 -11.11 -3.19
CA LYS A 23 -3.74 -10.14 -3.85
C LYS A 23 -4.22 -9.74 -5.23
N GLN A 24 -4.85 -10.65 -5.98
CA GLN A 24 -5.45 -10.36 -7.28
C GLN A 24 -6.68 -9.47 -7.11
N GLY A 25 -7.60 -9.82 -6.21
CA GLY A 25 -8.80 -9.04 -5.96
C GLY A 25 -8.51 -7.59 -5.51
N VAL A 26 -7.51 -7.40 -4.63
CA VAL A 26 -7.08 -6.04 -4.25
C VAL A 26 -6.57 -5.27 -5.47
N LEU A 27 -5.68 -5.88 -6.27
CA LEU A 27 -5.08 -5.21 -7.42
C LEU A 27 -6.12 -4.86 -8.48
N GLU A 28 -7.05 -5.77 -8.77
CA GLU A 28 -8.15 -5.56 -9.72
C GLU A 28 -9.04 -4.41 -9.27
N GLN A 29 -9.46 -4.40 -8.00
CA GLN A 29 -10.32 -3.34 -7.47
C GLN A 29 -9.60 -1.98 -7.41
N LEU A 30 -8.33 -1.93 -7.04
CA LEU A 30 -7.54 -0.70 -7.08
C LEU A 30 -7.38 -0.18 -8.51
N SER A 31 -7.11 -1.08 -9.47
CA SER A 31 -6.96 -0.73 -10.88
C SER A 31 -8.28 -0.28 -11.53
N ALA A 32 -9.42 -0.76 -11.02
CA ALA A 32 -10.76 -0.33 -11.43
C ALA A 32 -11.23 0.96 -10.73
N SER A 33 -10.49 1.45 -9.74
CA SER A 33 -10.77 2.69 -9.02
C SER A 33 -10.00 3.88 -9.62
N ASP A 34 -10.47 5.10 -9.36
CA ASP A 34 -9.73 6.34 -9.71
C ASP A 34 -8.61 6.68 -8.70
N ALA A 35 -8.33 5.80 -7.73
CA ALA A 35 -7.31 6.05 -6.73
C ALA A 35 -5.90 5.87 -7.31
N ALA A 36 -5.03 6.86 -7.10
CA ALA A 36 -3.62 6.73 -7.43
C ALA A 36 -2.92 5.77 -6.46
N PHE A 37 -2.21 4.78 -6.99
CA PHE A 37 -1.40 3.84 -6.21
C PHE A 37 -0.11 3.44 -6.91
N ASP A 38 0.91 3.14 -6.11
CA ASP A 38 2.17 2.55 -6.57
C ASP A 38 2.11 1.02 -6.41
N CYS A 39 2.50 0.29 -7.45
CA CYS A 39 2.58 -1.17 -7.43
C CYS A 39 4.04 -1.62 -7.53
N VAL A 40 4.47 -2.46 -6.59
CA VAL A 40 5.81 -3.07 -6.58
C VAL A 40 5.71 -4.59 -6.59
N ALA A 41 6.68 -5.24 -7.24
CA ALA A 41 6.74 -6.70 -7.27
C ALA A 41 6.98 -7.27 -5.87
N ASP A 42 8.03 -6.78 -5.19
CA ASP A 42 8.49 -7.33 -3.91
C ASP A 42 9.15 -6.27 -3.03
N LEU A 43 8.49 -5.90 -1.92
CA LEU A 43 9.09 -5.04 -0.89
C LEU A 43 10.33 -5.68 -0.23
N CYS A 44 10.39 -7.02 -0.17
CA CYS A 44 11.56 -7.70 0.38
C CYS A 44 12.79 -7.54 -0.52
N GLU A 45 12.62 -7.50 -1.84
CA GLU A 45 13.72 -7.25 -2.78
C GLU A 45 14.19 -5.80 -2.69
N MET A 46 13.26 -4.84 -2.69
CA MET A 46 13.60 -3.41 -2.51
C MET A 46 14.35 -3.18 -1.19
N SER A 47 13.91 -3.83 -0.11
CA SER A 47 14.58 -3.77 1.19
C SER A 47 16.00 -4.35 1.14
N ALA A 48 16.17 -5.52 0.52
CA ALA A 48 17.48 -6.16 0.37
C ALA A 48 18.46 -5.28 -0.42
N LYS A 49 17.97 -4.51 -1.39
CA LYS A 49 18.77 -3.56 -2.19
C LYS A 49 18.93 -2.18 -1.54
N LYS A 50 18.29 -1.93 -0.40
CA LYS A 50 18.18 -0.60 0.24
C LYS A 50 17.70 0.46 -0.75
N ASP A 51 16.63 0.13 -1.46
CA ASP A 51 16.09 0.99 -2.52
C ASP A 51 15.71 2.38 -1.96
N PRO A 52 16.23 3.48 -2.53
CA PRO A 52 15.95 4.84 -2.05
C PRO A 52 14.47 5.21 -2.09
N VAL A 53 13.65 4.54 -2.90
CA VAL A 53 12.19 4.74 -2.93
C VAL A 53 11.55 4.43 -1.58
N LEU A 54 12.11 3.49 -0.79
CA LEU A 54 11.61 3.19 0.56
C LEU A 54 11.72 4.40 1.50
N HIS A 55 12.76 5.23 1.36
CA HIS A 55 12.85 6.48 2.10
C HIS A 55 11.80 7.50 1.66
N GLN A 56 11.50 7.58 0.36
CA GLN A 56 10.47 8.48 -0.15
C GLN A 56 9.09 8.09 0.38
N ILE A 57 8.79 6.78 0.42
CA ILE A 57 7.55 6.26 0.98
C ILE A 57 7.48 6.58 2.48
N ALA A 58 8.51 6.23 3.26
CA ALA A 58 8.51 6.46 4.71
C ALA A 58 8.35 7.93 5.11
N ASN A 59 8.73 8.87 4.23
CA ASN A 59 8.62 10.32 4.46
C ASN A 59 7.42 10.99 3.79
N ALA A 60 6.56 10.24 3.09
CA ALA A 60 5.45 10.81 2.32
C ALA A 60 4.32 11.39 3.21
N GLY A 61 4.28 11.06 4.50
CA GLY A 61 3.19 11.44 5.40
C GLY A 61 2.16 10.34 5.46
N ASP A 62 0.93 10.58 5.00
CA ASP A 62 -0.16 9.59 5.01
C ASP A 62 0.08 8.49 3.96
N VAL A 63 0.53 7.33 4.43
CA VAL A 63 0.82 6.16 3.59
C VAL A 63 -0.03 4.98 3.99
N GLN A 64 -0.68 4.38 3.01
CA GLN A 64 -1.36 3.10 3.11
C GLN A 64 -0.54 2.04 2.41
N ILE A 65 -0.06 1.04 3.14
CA ILE A 65 0.76 -0.05 2.61
C ILE A 65 -0.08 -1.33 2.62
N VAL A 66 -0.36 -1.87 1.44
CA VAL A 66 -1.08 -3.12 1.25
C VAL A 66 -0.08 -4.21 0.91
N ALA A 67 0.16 -5.11 1.86
CA ALA A 67 1.26 -6.07 1.76
C ALA A 67 0.99 -7.34 2.58
N CYS A 68 2.06 -8.01 3.02
CA CYS A 68 2.01 -9.19 3.88
C CYS A 68 1.77 -8.79 5.35
N TYR A 69 2.52 -9.37 6.30
CA TYR A 69 2.34 -9.05 7.71
C TYR A 69 2.88 -7.66 8.07
N PRO A 70 2.16 -6.86 8.89
CA PRO A 70 2.61 -5.52 9.31
C PRO A 70 3.98 -5.52 9.98
N ARG A 71 4.25 -6.52 10.83
CA ARG A 71 5.57 -6.68 11.47
C ARG A 71 6.70 -6.88 10.46
N ALA A 72 6.45 -7.67 9.41
CA ALA A 72 7.44 -7.91 8.37
C ALA A 72 7.70 -6.63 7.57
N VAL A 73 6.66 -5.91 7.18
CA VAL A 73 6.79 -4.63 6.45
C VAL A 73 7.61 -3.62 7.27
N LYS A 74 7.29 -3.41 8.56
CA LYS A 74 8.07 -2.51 9.43
C LYS A 74 9.55 -2.92 9.48
N TRP A 75 9.82 -4.22 9.57
CA TRP A 75 11.19 -4.72 9.59
C TRP A 75 11.91 -4.52 8.26
N LEU A 76 11.25 -4.74 7.11
CA LEU A 76 11.82 -4.51 5.78
C LEU A 76 12.23 -3.04 5.59
N PHE A 77 11.38 -2.10 6.00
CA PHE A 77 11.68 -0.67 5.96
C PHE A 77 12.84 -0.30 6.88
N SER A 78 12.87 -0.81 8.11
CA SER A 78 13.98 -0.62 9.05
C SER A 78 15.31 -1.19 8.52
N ALA A 79 15.30 -2.41 7.97
CA ALA A 79 16.47 -3.05 7.38
C ALA A 79 17.03 -2.29 6.16
N ALA A 80 16.16 -1.58 5.44
CA ALA A 80 16.55 -0.70 4.34
C ALA A 80 17.15 0.65 4.80
N GLY A 81 17.10 0.95 6.11
CA GLY A 81 17.49 2.26 6.65
C GLY A 81 16.39 3.31 6.60
N ALA A 82 15.16 2.93 6.26
CA ALA A 82 14.00 3.81 6.11
C ALA A 82 12.87 3.43 7.08
N PRO A 83 13.08 3.48 8.41
CA PRO A 83 12.06 3.06 9.36
C PRO A 83 10.75 3.84 9.15
N LEU A 84 9.62 3.12 9.12
CA LEU A 84 8.30 3.74 9.04
C LEU A 84 7.98 4.47 10.36
N PRO A 85 7.42 5.70 10.31
CA PRO A 85 6.95 6.39 11.51
C PRO A 85 5.78 5.64 12.18
N ASP A 86 5.58 5.91 13.48
CA ASP A 86 4.47 5.33 14.24
C ASP A 86 3.12 5.99 13.93
N SER A 87 3.14 7.21 13.38
CA SER A 87 1.97 7.96 12.92
C SER A 87 1.93 8.05 11.40
N ASP A 88 0.75 8.31 10.84
CA ASP A 88 0.51 8.52 9.40
C ASP A 88 0.80 7.30 8.50
N VAL A 89 1.13 6.13 9.05
CA VAL A 89 1.34 4.89 8.28
C VAL A 89 0.36 3.81 8.69
N HIS A 90 -0.38 3.30 7.71
CA HIS A 90 -1.36 2.23 7.90
C HIS A 90 -0.96 1.04 7.03
N ILE A 91 -0.82 -0.14 7.65
CA ILE A 91 -0.43 -1.36 6.94
C ILE A 91 -1.61 -2.34 6.94
N HIS A 92 -2.11 -2.65 5.75
CA HIS A 92 -3.22 -3.57 5.50
C HIS A 92 -2.68 -4.96 5.18
N ASN A 93 -3.14 -5.96 5.93
CA ASN A 93 -2.57 -7.31 5.94
C ASN A 93 -3.35 -8.25 5.04
N MET A 94 -2.88 -8.43 3.80
CA MET A 94 -3.50 -9.35 2.83
C MET A 94 -3.42 -10.83 3.23
N ARG A 95 -2.74 -11.20 4.32
CA ARG A 95 -2.74 -12.59 4.83
C ARG A 95 -3.96 -12.93 5.68
N THR A 96 -4.63 -11.93 6.23
CA THR A 96 -5.72 -12.12 7.21
C THR A 96 -6.98 -11.36 6.86
N GLU A 97 -6.86 -10.31 6.05
CA GLU A 97 -7.99 -9.48 5.61
C GLU A 97 -8.37 -9.87 4.17
N SER A 98 -9.66 -9.75 3.84
CA SER A 98 -10.13 -9.97 2.46
C SER A 98 -9.84 -8.76 1.57
N ALA A 99 -9.88 -8.97 0.25
CA ALA A 99 -9.70 -7.89 -0.71
C ALA A 99 -10.71 -6.74 -0.47
N ASP A 100 -11.99 -7.07 -0.33
CA ASP A 100 -13.06 -6.08 -0.13
C ASP A 100 -12.87 -5.26 1.16
N GLN A 101 -12.43 -5.89 2.25
CA GLN A 101 -12.16 -5.20 3.52
C GLN A 101 -11.03 -4.19 3.37
N ILE A 102 -9.97 -4.57 2.66
CA ILE A 102 -8.82 -3.71 2.43
C ILE A 102 -9.22 -2.54 1.53
N VAL A 103 -9.85 -2.82 0.39
CA VAL A 103 -10.25 -1.81 -0.59
C VAL A 103 -11.24 -0.84 0.03
N ALA A 104 -12.24 -1.32 0.78
CA ALA A 104 -13.15 -0.46 1.52
C ALA A 104 -12.37 0.54 2.39
N LYS A 105 -11.41 0.10 3.22
CA LYS A 105 -10.59 1.01 4.04
C LYS A 105 -9.75 2.00 3.21
N LEU A 106 -9.30 1.60 2.03
CA LEU A 106 -8.51 2.45 1.15
C LEU A 106 -9.37 3.53 0.48
N LEU A 107 -10.61 3.20 0.09
CA LEU A 107 -11.48 4.07 -0.69
C LEU A 107 -12.52 4.84 0.14
N ASP A 108 -12.94 4.35 1.32
CA ASP A 108 -13.89 5.04 2.23
C ASP A 108 -13.38 6.38 2.76
N GLN A 109 -12.08 6.63 2.61
CA GLN A 109 -11.41 7.85 3.06
C GLN A 109 -11.17 8.83 1.90
N ASN A 110 -11.78 8.60 0.74
CA ASN A 110 -11.70 9.50 -0.41
C ASN A 110 -13.06 10.15 -0.62
N GLU A 111 -13.19 11.40 -0.16
CA GLU A 111 -14.25 12.30 -0.61
C GLU A 111 -14.36 12.24 -2.13
N VAL A 112 -15.59 12.05 -2.58
CA VAL A 112 -16.07 12.16 -3.95
C VAL A 112 -15.57 13.48 -4.55
N LEU A 113 -14.68 13.42 -5.54
CA LEU A 113 -14.50 14.55 -6.45
C LEU A 113 -15.84 14.73 -7.21
N PRO A 114 -16.47 15.92 -7.19
CA PRO A 114 -17.68 16.13 -7.95
C PRO A 114 -17.35 16.01 -9.44
N THR A 115 -17.96 15.04 -10.10
CA THR A 115 -18.05 14.98 -11.56
C THR A 115 -18.70 16.28 -12.03
N GLN A 116 -17.90 17.22 -12.55
CA GLN A 116 -18.44 18.36 -13.27
C GLN A 116 -18.75 17.91 -14.70
N ASP A 117 -19.97 17.38 -14.84
CA ASP A 117 -20.68 17.26 -16.11
C ASP A 117 -21.61 18.48 -16.23
N GLN A 118 -21.26 19.40 -17.13
CA GLN A 118 -22.08 20.46 -17.79
C GLN A 118 -21.09 21.48 -18.39
N THR A 119 -20.91 21.60 -19.69
CA THR A 119 -21.91 22.03 -20.70
C THR A 119 -21.46 21.63 -22.10
#